data_AF-L9X5N1-F1
#
_entry.id   AF-L9X5N1-F1
#
_cell.length_a   1.000
_cell.length_b   1.000
_cell.length_c   1.000
_cell.angle_alpha   90.00
_cell.angle_beta   90.00
_cell.angle_gamma   90.00
#
_symmetry.space_group_name_H-M   'P 1'
#
loop_
_entity.id
_entity.type
_entity.pdbx_description
1 polymer ?
#
loop_
_entity_poly.entity_id
_entity_poly.type
_entity_poly.pdbx_seq_one_letter_code
_entity_poly.pdbx_strand_id
1 'polypeptide(L)'
;MREPRSRRTLLASALPVSIALAGCFEFTSSDETTADTVSPDEYDCDDVERPEPSPSDDDAALEPASYPERLASLSDDAVEFVEEFEAAYRRNGYIAEYGSETREFEFQLDDRESELIDDDEETDREAVLVSITYELTTQLRQASPRSNRLARVTYYVDENIVLRARYDGFADEAELDPDPRQRGEPVACFD
;
A
#
# COMPACT_ATOMS: atom_id res chain seq x y z
N MET A 1 2.16 45.21 53.06
CA MET A 1 2.80 46.53 52.92
C MET A 1 4.26 46.45 53.35
N ARG A 2 5.19 46.49 52.38
CA ARG A 2 6.56 47.05 52.40
C ARG A 2 7.32 46.49 51.18
N GLU A 3 7.36 47.30 50.12
CA GLU A 3 8.38 47.29 49.05
C GLU A 3 9.75 47.81 49.61
N PRO A 4 10.78 48.08 48.78
CA PRO A 4 11.56 47.21 47.89
C PRO A 4 13.07 47.36 48.17
N ARG A 5 13.96 46.62 47.48
CA ARG A 5 15.33 47.12 47.23
C ARG A 5 15.95 46.52 45.97
N SER A 6 15.95 47.36 44.94
CA SER A 6 16.73 47.32 43.70
C SER A 6 18.19 47.72 43.93
N ARG A 7 19.14 47.03 43.28
CA ARG A 7 20.37 47.54 42.60
C ARG A 7 20.78 46.45 41.57
N ARG A 8 20.62 46.61 40.25
CA ARG A 8 21.52 47.28 39.26
C ARG A 8 23.01 46.91 39.52
N THR A 9 23.84 46.46 38.58
CA THR A 9 24.02 46.94 37.18
C THR A 9 25.06 46.11 36.38
N LEU A 10 24.97 46.16 35.03
CA LEU A 10 26.04 46.20 33.99
C LEU A 10 26.87 44.92 33.69
N LEU A 11 26.72 44.23 32.53
CA LEU A 11 27.09 44.49 31.10
C LEU A 11 28.50 44.00 30.71
N ALA A 12 28.58 43.08 29.72
CA ALA A 12 29.60 42.94 28.66
C ALA A 12 29.32 41.65 27.84
N SER A 13 28.76 41.68 26.62
CA SER A 13 29.47 41.71 25.30
C SER A 13 30.50 40.59 25.13
N ALA A 14 30.67 39.84 24.05
CA ALA A 14 30.08 39.65 22.71
C ALA A 14 30.63 38.26 22.25
N LEU A 15 30.03 37.52 21.32
CA LEU A 15 30.30 37.61 19.88
C LEU A 15 29.35 36.65 19.14
N PRO A 16 28.87 36.99 17.94
CA PRO A 16 28.14 36.08 17.08
C PRO A 16 29.11 35.10 16.41
N VAL A 17 28.85 33.81 16.53
CA VAL A 17 29.48 32.79 15.68
C VAL A 17 28.60 32.67 14.43
N SER A 18 28.91 33.49 13.43
CA SER A 18 28.42 33.31 12.07
C SER A 18 29.22 32.19 11.42
N ILE A 19 28.69 30.96 11.46
CA ILE A 19 29.14 29.92 10.54
C ILE A 19 28.27 30.07 9.29
N ALA A 20 28.80 30.81 8.32
CA ALA A 20 28.37 30.72 6.94
C ALA A 20 28.99 29.44 6.36
N LEU A 21 28.25 28.33 6.44
CA LEU A 21 28.43 27.27 5.45
C LEU A 21 27.45 27.59 4.33
N ALA A 22 28.00 28.16 3.27
CA ALA A 22 27.45 28.07 1.93
C ALA A 22 27.44 26.59 1.54
N GLY A 23 26.41 25.88 1.99
CA GLY A 23 25.93 24.67 1.36
C GLY A 23 24.78 25.10 0.48
N CYS A 24 25.08 25.44 -0.78
CA CYS A 24 24.10 25.32 -1.84
C CYS A 24 23.70 23.85 -1.90
N PHE A 25 22.70 23.46 -1.10
CA PHE A 25 21.78 22.44 -1.53
C PHE A 25 20.94 23.11 -2.60
N GLU A 26 21.51 23.13 -3.80
CA GLU A 26 20.75 23.16 -5.03
C GLU A 26 19.92 21.88 -4.96
N PHE A 27 18.68 22.01 -4.49
CA PHE A 27 17.69 20.98 -4.60
C PHE A 27 17.37 20.90 -6.10
N THR A 28 18.21 20.14 -6.82
CA THR A 28 17.96 19.81 -8.21
C THR A 28 16.75 18.90 -8.19
N SER A 29 15.67 19.39 -8.80
CA SER A 29 14.55 18.59 -9.27
C SER A 29 13.95 17.66 -8.21
N SER A 30 12.96 18.16 -7.45
CA SER A 30 11.74 17.35 -7.38
C SER A 30 11.22 17.34 -8.81
N ASP A 31 11.76 16.41 -9.58
CA ASP A 31 11.07 15.85 -10.71
C ASP A 31 9.74 15.40 -10.13
N GLU A 32 8.70 16.13 -10.49
CA GLU A 32 7.32 15.72 -10.35
C GLU A 32 7.26 14.45 -11.20
N THR A 33 7.59 13.29 -10.61
CA THR A 33 7.61 11.98 -11.29
C THR A 33 6.16 11.66 -11.59
N THR A 34 5.72 12.23 -12.70
CA THR A 34 4.39 12.16 -13.26
C THR A 34 4.39 10.89 -14.10
N ALA A 35 3.52 9.96 -13.73
CA ALA A 35 2.95 8.98 -14.66
C ALA A 35 3.89 8.03 -15.43
N ASP A 36 5.11 7.71 -14.97
CA ASP A 36 5.89 6.67 -15.66
C ASP A 36 5.38 5.25 -15.33
N THR A 37 5.22 4.42 -16.36
CA THR A 37 5.03 2.96 -16.20
C THR A 37 6.31 2.33 -15.67
N VAL A 38 6.20 1.24 -14.92
CA VAL A 38 7.40 0.53 -14.43
C VAL A 38 7.91 -0.42 -15.52
N SER A 39 9.22 -0.64 -15.57
CA SER A 39 9.76 -1.67 -16.46
C SER A 39 9.66 -3.02 -15.77
N PRO A 40 9.09 -4.06 -16.40
CA PRO A 40 8.98 -5.38 -15.78
C PRO A 40 10.36 -5.99 -15.48
N ASP A 41 11.39 -5.65 -16.27
CA ASP A 41 12.79 -6.06 -16.03
C ASP A 41 13.39 -5.51 -14.72
N GLU A 42 12.74 -4.55 -14.06
CA GLU A 42 13.14 -4.06 -12.74
C GLU A 42 12.77 -5.04 -11.61
N TYR A 43 11.87 -5.99 -11.88
CA TYR A 43 11.34 -6.94 -10.90
C TYR A 43 11.74 -8.37 -11.29
N ASP A 44 12.30 -9.10 -10.33
CA ASP A 44 12.59 -10.52 -10.50
C ASP A 44 11.32 -11.34 -10.21
N CYS A 45 10.61 -11.72 -11.26
CA CYS A 45 9.36 -12.47 -11.15
C CYS A 45 9.53 -13.87 -10.55
N ASP A 46 10.75 -14.41 -10.48
CA ASP A 46 11.02 -15.69 -9.81
C ASP A 46 10.87 -15.62 -8.28
N ASP A 47 11.01 -14.42 -7.69
CA ASP A 47 10.92 -14.19 -6.24
C ASP A 47 9.53 -13.64 -5.81
N VAL A 48 8.58 -13.52 -6.73
CA VAL A 48 7.24 -13.00 -6.44
C VAL A 48 6.38 -14.08 -5.79
N GLU A 49 6.24 -14.01 -4.47
CA GLU A 49 5.41 -14.93 -3.71
C GLU A 49 4.11 -14.26 -3.24
N ARG A 50 2.99 -14.85 -3.63
CA ARG A 50 1.67 -14.56 -3.03
C ARG A 50 1.26 -15.69 -2.08
N PRO A 51 0.42 -15.42 -1.07
CA PRO A 51 -0.05 -16.48 -0.18
C PRO A 51 -0.81 -17.59 -0.91
N GLU A 52 -0.26 -18.81 -0.93
CA GLU A 52 -0.89 -19.98 -1.55
C GLU A 52 -0.97 -21.14 -0.53
N PRO A 53 -1.81 -21.02 0.51
CA PRO A 53 -1.97 -22.08 1.51
C PRO A 53 -2.55 -23.34 0.86
N SER A 54 -2.04 -24.50 1.29
CA SER A 54 -2.63 -25.77 0.92
C SER A 54 -4.03 -25.92 1.51
N PRO A 55 -4.96 -26.59 0.81
CA PRO A 55 -6.26 -26.90 1.37
C PRO A 55 -6.11 -27.80 2.60
N SER A 56 -7.02 -27.62 3.56
CA SER A 56 -7.06 -28.40 4.80
C SER A 56 -7.89 -29.68 4.60
N ASP A 57 -7.48 -30.79 5.22
CA ASP A 57 -8.27 -32.03 5.26
C ASP A 57 -9.48 -31.95 6.22
N ASP A 58 -9.57 -30.88 7.01
CA ASP A 58 -10.71 -30.61 7.90
C ASP A 58 -11.85 -29.93 7.12
N ASP A 59 -12.96 -30.65 6.92
CA ASP A 59 -14.16 -30.17 6.20
C ASP A 59 -14.78 -28.89 6.80
N ALA A 60 -14.45 -28.56 8.05
CA ALA A 60 -14.93 -27.35 8.72
C ALA A 60 -13.91 -26.21 8.70
N ALA A 61 -12.75 -26.38 8.05
CA ALA A 61 -11.80 -25.30 7.81
C ALA A 61 -12.21 -24.46 6.59
N LEU A 62 -11.85 -23.18 6.60
CA LEU A 62 -12.03 -22.33 5.42
C LEU A 62 -11.09 -22.75 4.30
N GLU A 63 -11.64 -22.87 3.09
CA GLU A 63 -10.84 -23.16 1.90
C GLU A 63 -10.06 -21.92 1.42
N PRO A 64 -8.86 -22.09 0.83
CA PRO A 64 -8.20 -21.02 0.09
C PRO A 64 -9.09 -20.47 -1.01
N ALA A 65 -9.01 -19.16 -1.28
CA ALA A 65 -9.64 -18.54 -2.44
C ALA A 65 -8.72 -18.62 -3.67
N SER A 66 -9.33 -18.83 -4.83
CA SER A 66 -8.63 -18.67 -6.11
C SER A 66 -8.36 -17.19 -6.38
N TYR A 67 -7.17 -16.89 -6.89
CA TYR A 67 -6.88 -15.56 -7.43
C TYR A 67 -7.58 -15.36 -8.78
N PRO A 68 -7.98 -14.12 -9.13
CA PRO A 68 -8.50 -13.82 -10.45
C PRO A 68 -7.45 -14.09 -11.52
N GLU A 69 -7.91 -14.42 -12.72
CA GLU A 69 -7.04 -14.58 -13.89
C GLU A 69 -6.52 -13.22 -14.38
N ARG A 70 -5.51 -13.25 -15.26
CA ARG A 70 -5.00 -12.02 -15.89
C ARG A 70 -6.13 -11.30 -16.62
N LEU A 71 -6.14 -9.98 -16.51
CA LEU A 71 -7.01 -9.09 -17.26
C LEU A 71 -6.80 -9.22 -18.77
N ALA A 72 -7.90 -9.26 -19.52
CA ALA A 72 -7.86 -9.18 -20.98
C ALA A 72 -7.74 -7.73 -21.48
N SER A 73 -8.16 -6.75 -20.66
CA SER A 73 -8.09 -5.32 -20.90
C SER A 73 -7.96 -4.58 -19.58
N LEU A 74 -7.08 -3.60 -19.49
CA LEU A 74 -6.79 -2.88 -18.23
C LEU A 74 -7.82 -1.78 -17.93
N SER A 75 -8.40 -1.16 -18.95
CA SER A 75 -9.24 0.04 -18.82
C SER A 75 -10.57 -0.18 -18.07
N ASP A 76 -11.22 -1.31 -18.27
CA ASP A 76 -12.59 -1.54 -17.78
C ASP A 76 -12.65 -2.50 -16.58
N ASP A 77 -11.67 -3.39 -16.45
CA ASP A 77 -11.75 -4.53 -15.52
C ASP A 77 -10.73 -4.44 -14.35
N ALA A 78 -9.79 -3.48 -14.38
CA ALA A 78 -8.73 -3.39 -13.36
C ALA A 78 -9.25 -3.21 -11.92
N VAL A 79 -10.33 -2.45 -11.75
CA VAL A 79 -10.93 -2.24 -10.42
C VAL A 79 -11.54 -3.54 -9.87
N GLU A 80 -12.26 -4.29 -10.70
CA GLU A 80 -12.86 -5.57 -10.31
C GLU A 80 -11.76 -6.60 -10.00
N PHE A 81 -10.74 -6.68 -10.85
CA PHE A 81 -9.59 -7.53 -10.61
C PHE A 81 -8.90 -7.21 -9.27
N VAL A 82 -8.65 -5.95 -8.95
CA VAL A 82 -8.00 -5.56 -7.68
C VAL A 82 -8.85 -5.90 -6.47
N GLU A 83 -10.18 -5.73 -6.56
CA GLU A 83 -11.10 -6.12 -5.49
C GLU A 83 -11.06 -7.63 -5.23
N GLU A 84 -11.20 -8.45 -6.27
CA GLU A 84 -11.14 -9.91 -6.16
C GLU A 84 -9.76 -10.40 -5.71
N PHE A 85 -8.70 -9.78 -6.25
CA PHE A 85 -7.32 -10.11 -5.92
C PHE A 85 -7.01 -9.81 -4.46
N GLU A 86 -7.35 -8.63 -3.93
CA GLU A 86 -7.11 -8.30 -2.52
C GLU A 86 -7.93 -9.20 -1.59
N ALA A 87 -9.19 -9.48 -1.93
CA ALA A 87 -10.02 -10.39 -1.14
C ALA A 87 -9.37 -11.79 -1.04
N ALA A 88 -8.89 -12.33 -2.17
CA ALA A 88 -8.15 -13.59 -2.19
C ALA A 88 -6.82 -13.51 -1.43
N TYR A 89 -6.04 -12.45 -1.66
CA TYR A 89 -4.74 -12.22 -1.01
C TYR A 89 -4.86 -12.19 0.52
N ARG A 90 -5.84 -11.45 1.04
CA ARG A 90 -6.07 -11.34 2.48
C ARG A 90 -6.61 -12.64 3.08
N ARG A 91 -7.52 -13.34 2.39
CA ARG A 91 -8.04 -14.63 2.86
C ARG A 91 -6.95 -15.68 2.91
N ASN A 92 -6.20 -15.82 1.83
CA ASN A 92 -5.14 -16.81 1.71
C ASN A 92 -4.01 -16.53 2.69
N GLY A 93 -3.63 -15.25 2.88
CA GLY A 93 -2.67 -14.87 3.92
C GLY A 93 -3.14 -15.25 5.32
N TYR A 94 -4.42 -15.03 5.62
CA TYR A 94 -5.01 -15.39 6.91
C TYR A 94 -5.05 -16.92 7.12
N ILE A 95 -5.41 -17.69 6.10
CA ILE A 95 -5.38 -19.16 6.14
C ILE A 95 -3.94 -19.67 6.23
N ALA A 96 -2.98 -19.08 5.52
CA ALA A 96 -1.57 -19.46 5.61
C ALA A 96 -1.01 -19.24 7.02
N GLU A 97 -1.44 -18.17 7.70
CA GLU A 97 -1.00 -17.85 9.06
C GLU A 97 -1.66 -18.75 10.13
N TYR A 98 -2.97 -19.01 10.02
CA TYR A 98 -3.74 -19.66 11.09
C TYR A 98 -4.24 -21.09 10.77
N GLY A 99 -4.14 -21.52 9.52
CA GLY A 99 -4.50 -22.85 9.05
C GLY A 99 -5.94 -23.25 9.40
N SER A 100 -6.09 -24.47 9.95
CA SER A 100 -7.38 -25.04 10.35
C SER A 100 -8.08 -24.31 11.50
N GLU A 101 -7.40 -23.38 12.19
CA GLU A 101 -8.04 -22.57 13.23
C GLU A 101 -8.92 -21.46 12.62
N THR A 102 -8.74 -21.16 11.34
CA THR A 102 -9.52 -20.17 10.59
C THR A 102 -10.97 -20.64 10.44
N ARG A 103 -11.91 -19.85 10.96
CA ARG A 103 -13.34 -20.19 10.95
C ARG A 103 -14.17 -19.26 10.07
N GLU A 104 -13.89 -17.96 10.14
CA GLU A 104 -14.63 -16.95 9.41
C GLU A 104 -13.66 -15.93 8.81
N PHE A 105 -13.96 -15.51 7.59
CA PHE A 105 -13.28 -14.45 6.87
C PHE A 105 -14.33 -13.74 6.01
N GLU A 106 -14.48 -12.45 6.22
CA GLU A 106 -15.36 -11.58 5.45
C GLU A 106 -14.57 -10.33 5.05
N PHE A 107 -14.63 -10.03 3.77
CA PHE A 107 -14.05 -8.85 3.14
C PHE A 107 -15.19 -7.95 2.68
N GLN A 108 -15.18 -6.69 3.10
CA GLN A 108 -16.18 -5.72 2.69
C GLN A 108 -15.48 -4.47 2.16
N LEU A 109 -15.61 -4.25 0.85
CA LEU A 109 -15.17 -3.02 0.21
C LEU A 109 -15.99 -1.82 0.73
N ASP A 110 -15.32 -0.71 1.02
CA ASP A 110 -15.94 0.53 1.50
C ASP A 110 -15.89 1.62 0.42
N ASP A 111 -14.69 1.92 -0.09
CA ASP A 111 -14.46 2.95 -1.11
C ASP A 111 -13.36 2.52 -2.10
N ARG A 112 -13.33 3.17 -3.27
CA ARG A 112 -12.36 2.91 -4.33
C ARG A 112 -12.08 4.12 -5.20
N GLU A 113 -10.82 4.26 -5.61
CA GLU A 113 -10.33 5.27 -6.54
C GLU A 113 -9.44 4.61 -7.58
N SER A 114 -9.48 5.07 -8.83
CA SER A 114 -8.63 4.55 -9.89
C SER A 114 -8.21 5.63 -10.88
N GLU A 115 -7.00 5.52 -11.39
CA GLU A 115 -6.44 6.40 -12.41
C GLU A 115 -5.73 5.58 -13.48
N LEU A 116 -6.07 5.85 -14.75
CA LEU A 116 -5.35 5.29 -15.89
C LEU A 116 -4.02 6.05 -16.05
N ILE A 117 -2.97 5.30 -16.32
CA ILE A 117 -1.64 5.82 -16.65
C ILE A 117 -1.51 5.72 -18.18
N ASP A 118 -1.77 6.83 -18.85
CA ASP A 118 -1.84 6.98 -20.31
C ASP A 118 -0.79 7.99 -20.79
N ASP A 119 0.50 7.78 -20.51
CA ASP A 119 1.49 8.84 -20.75
C ASP A 119 2.70 8.46 -21.61
N ASP A 120 2.76 7.24 -22.16
CA ASP A 120 3.90 6.84 -22.99
C ASP A 120 3.45 6.34 -24.39
N GLU A 121 3.29 7.30 -25.32
CA GLU A 121 3.09 7.02 -26.76
C GLU A 121 4.25 6.20 -27.38
N GLU A 122 5.34 5.95 -26.65
CA GLU A 122 6.51 5.21 -27.14
C GLU A 122 6.48 3.71 -26.76
N THR A 123 5.75 3.32 -25.70
CA THR A 123 5.74 1.95 -25.19
C THR A 123 4.43 1.19 -25.39
N ASP A 124 3.35 1.85 -25.83
CA ASP A 124 2.00 1.25 -25.98
C ASP A 124 1.52 0.51 -24.69
N ARG A 125 2.13 0.82 -23.53
CA ARG A 125 1.83 0.15 -22.26
C ARG A 125 0.73 0.89 -21.53
N GLU A 126 -0.38 0.21 -21.37
CA GLU A 126 -1.46 0.65 -20.49
C GLU A 126 -1.16 0.19 -19.07
N ALA A 127 -1.42 1.05 -18.09
CA ALA A 127 -1.38 0.67 -16.68
C ALA A 127 -2.44 1.42 -15.89
N VAL A 128 -2.84 0.88 -14.74
CA VAL A 128 -3.86 1.47 -13.88
C VAL A 128 -3.38 1.49 -12.44
N LEU A 129 -3.55 2.64 -11.79
CA LEU A 129 -3.49 2.73 -10.34
C LEU A 129 -4.89 2.51 -9.77
N VAL A 130 -5.01 1.65 -8.76
CA VAL A 130 -6.27 1.39 -8.07
C VAL A 130 -6.05 1.42 -6.57
N SER A 131 -6.72 2.32 -5.86
CA SER A 131 -6.77 2.35 -4.40
C SER A 131 -8.11 1.85 -3.90
N ILE A 132 -8.09 1.00 -2.87
CA ILE A 132 -9.29 0.50 -2.22
C ILE A 132 -9.19 0.64 -0.71
N THR A 133 -10.31 0.95 -0.06
CA THR A 133 -10.49 0.83 1.38
C THR A 133 -11.46 -0.32 1.68
N TYR A 134 -11.18 -1.07 2.75
CA TYR A 134 -12.03 -2.20 3.12
C TYR A 134 -12.01 -2.48 4.62
N GLU A 135 -13.07 -3.14 5.08
CA GLU A 135 -13.15 -3.74 6.41
C GLU A 135 -12.92 -5.26 6.32
N LEU A 136 -12.21 -5.81 7.32
CA LEU A 136 -12.04 -7.27 7.46
C LEU A 136 -12.66 -7.74 8.75
N THR A 137 -13.57 -8.70 8.65
CA THR A 137 -14.04 -9.48 9.80
C THR A 137 -13.43 -10.88 9.74
N THR A 138 -12.77 -11.28 10.82
CA THR A 138 -12.08 -12.57 10.92
C THR A 138 -12.43 -13.28 12.22
N GLN A 139 -12.47 -14.60 12.21
CA GLN A 139 -12.69 -15.40 13.41
C GLN A 139 -11.81 -16.65 13.42
N LEU A 140 -11.18 -16.90 14.57
CA LEU A 140 -10.53 -18.18 14.90
C LEU A 140 -11.45 -19.04 15.76
N ARG A 141 -11.33 -20.36 15.70
CA ARG A 141 -12.16 -21.34 16.45
C ARG A 141 -12.30 -21.03 17.94
N GLN A 142 -11.23 -20.55 18.57
CA GLN A 142 -11.15 -20.29 20.02
C GLN A 142 -11.17 -18.79 20.37
N ALA A 143 -11.47 -17.92 19.41
CA ALA A 143 -11.49 -16.47 19.61
C ALA A 143 -12.85 -15.86 19.22
N SER A 144 -13.20 -14.76 19.86
CA SER A 144 -14.29 -13.90 19.38
C SER A 144 -13.92 -13.31 18.01
N PRO A 145 -14.91 -13.04 17.15
CA PRO A 145 -14.68 -12.33 15.90
C PRO A 145 -13.95 -11.01 16.15
N ARG A 146 -13.01 -10.70 15.26
CA ARG A 146 -12.28 -9.44 15.22
C ARG A 146 -12.60 -8.76 13.92
N SER A 147 -13.11 -7.53 14.02
CA SER A 147 -13.21 -6.63 12.88
C SER A 147 -12.03 -5.65 12.97
N ASN A 148 -11.27 -5.56 11.89
CA ASN A 148 -10.28 -4.50 11.73
C ASN A 148 -10.87 -3.43 10.82
N ARG A 149 -10.89 -2.19 11.30
CA ARG A 149 -11.46 -1.07 10.55
C ARG A 149 -10.47 -0.54 9.52
N LEU A 150 -10.97 -0.40 8.30
CA LEU A 150 -10.53 0.48 7.22
C LEU A 150 -9.02 0.40 6.94
N ALA A 151 -8.63 -0.71 6.32
CA ALA A 151 -7.33 -0.83 5.68
C ALA A 151 -7.41 -0.19 4.29
N ARG A 152 -6.36 0.57 3.91
CA ARG A 152 -6.17 1.07 2.55
C ARG A 152 -4.97 0.42 1.90
N VAL A 153 -5.13 0.06 0.63
CA VAL A 153 -4.08 -0.48 -0.21
C VAL A 153 -4.21 0.13 -1.59
N THR A 154 -3.07 0.46 -2.19
CA THR A 154 -2.98 0.93 -3.56
C THR A 154 -2.27 -0.13 -4.39
N TYR A 155 -2.75 -0.31 -5.61
CA TYR A 155 -2.26 -1.23 -6.60
C TYR A 155 -1.81 -0.49 -7.84
N TYR A 156 -0.72 -0.96 -8.43
CA TYR A 156 -0.36 -0.68 -9.81
C TYR A 156 -0.55 -1.98 -10.59
N VAL A 157 -1.28 -1.91 -11.69
CA VAL A 157 -1.62 -3.07 -12.53
C VAL A 157 -1.28 -2.74 -13.97
N ASP A 158 -0.43 -3.55 -14.59
CA ASP A 158 -0.24 -3.58 -16.04
C ASP A 158 -0.41 -5.02 -16.57
N GLU A 159 -0.09 -5.26 -17.85
CA GLU A 159 -0.24 -6.57 -18.48
C GLU A 159 0.72 -7.66 -17.95
N ASN A 160 1.82 -7.25 -17.31
CA ASN A 160 2.95 -8.10 -16.90
C ASN A 160 3.09 -8.23 -15.37
N ILE A 161 2.72 -7.20 -14.60
CA ILE A 161 3.01 -7.12 -13.17
C ILE A 161 1.91 -6.43 -12.37
N VAL A 162 1.76 -6.89 -11.12
CA VAL A 162 0.91 -6.28 -10.10
C VAL A 162 1.77 -5.90 -8.92
N LEU A 163 1.82 -4.60 -8.61
CA LEU A 163 2.49 -4.08 -7.41
C LEU A 163 1.44 -3.69 -6.37
N ARG A 164 1.75 -3.96 -5.10
CA ARG A 164 0.88 -3.68 -3.97
C ARG A 164 1.61 -2.83 -2.94
N ALA A 165 1.04 -1.67 -2.57
CA ALA A 165 1.53 -0.86 -1.47
C ALA A 165 0.44 -0.64 -0.42
N ARG A 166 0.77 -0.92 0.83
CA ARG A 166 -0.16 -0.77 1.95
C ARG A 166 0.01 0.59 2.60
N TYR A 167 -1.09 1.26 2.90
CA TYR A 167 -1.06 2.44 3.75
C TYR A 167 -0.93 2.03 5.23
N ASP A 168 0.09 2.55 5.90
CA ASP A 168 0.36 2.33 7.34
C ASP A 168 -0.43 3.34 8.20
N GLY A 169 -1.75 3.27 8.14
CA GLY A 169 -2.63 4.16 8.90
C GLY A 169 -4.09 3.72 8.85
N PHE A 170 -4.96 4.58 9.33
CA PHE A 170 -6.41 4.47 9.13
C PHE A 170 -6.81 5.45 8.03
N ALA A 171 -7.55 4.96 7.04
CA ALA A 171 -8.03 5.76 5.93
C ALA A 171 -9.47 5.39 5.64
N ASP A 172 -10.37 6.36 5.79
CA ASP A 172 -11.80 6.19 5.55
C ASP A 172 -12.18 6.47 4.08
N GLU A 173 -11.22 6.93 3.26
CA GLU A 173 -11.40 7.28 1.84
C GLU A 173 -10.25 6.67 1.02
N ALA A 174 -10.56 6.25 -0.21
CA ALA A 174 -9.57 5.82 -1.16
C ALA A 174 -8.78 7.04 -1.67
N GLU A 175 -7.47 6.93 -1.64
CA GLU A 175 -6.53 7.89 -2.22
C GLU A 175 -5.41 7.09 -2.86
N LEU A 176 -4.90 7.54 -4.01
CA LEU A 176 -3.74 6.94 -4.70
C LEU A 176 -2.40 7.21 -3.97
N ASP A 177 -2.38 7.07 -2.64
CA ASP A 177 -1.21 7.14 -1.77
C ASP A 177 -1.26 6.01 -0.72
N PRO A 178 -0.20 5.19 -0.58
CA PRO A 178 1.11 5.31 -1.25
C PRO A 178 1.13 4.87 -2.72
N ASP A 179 2.05 5.45 -3.51
CA ASP A 179 2.33 5.00 -4.88
C ASP A 179 3.06 3.64 -4.89
N PRO A 180 2.47 2.57 -5.46
CA PRO A 180 3.07 1.23 -5.49
C PRO A 180 4.33 1.13 -6.33
N ARG A 181 4.54 2.02 -7.30
CA ARG A 181 5.75 2.04 -8.13
C ARG A 181 6.98 2.49 -7.35
N GLN A 182 6.78 3.22 -6.25
CA GLN A 182 7.85 3.76 -5.41
C GLN A 182 8.00 3.00 -4.09
N ARG A 183 6.90 2.46 -3.56
CA ARG A 183 6.84 1.89 -2.20
C ARG A 183 6.14 0.54 -2.13
N GLY A 184 5.74 -0.01 -3.27
CA GLY A 184 5.07 -1.29 -3.36
C GLY A 184 6.03 -2.46 -3.52
N GLU A 185 5.47 -3.65 -3.41
CA GLU A 185 6.14 -4.91 -3.65
C GLU A 185 5.37 -5.66 -4.74
N PRO A 186 6.06 -6.42 -5.61
CA PRO A 186 5.39 -7.25 -6.59
C PRO A 186 4.62 -8.39 -5.90
N VAL A 187 3.37 -8.59 -6.30
CA VAL A 187 2.48 -9.63 -5.74
C VAL A 187 1.91 -10.57 -6.79
N ALA A 188 2.06 -10.24 -8.08
CA ALA A 188 1.82 -11.16 -9.18
C ALA A 188 2.66 -10.73 -10.40
N CYS A 189 3.12 -11.73 -11.15
CA CYS A 189 3.73 -11.56 -12.47
C CYS A 189 3.01 -12.42 -13.50
N PHE A 190 3.15 -12.03 -14.75
CA PHE A 190 2.40 -12.53 -15.88
C PHE A 190 3.32 -12.66 -17.12
N ASP A 191 3.46 -13.87 -17.68
CA ASP A 191 4.21 -14.17 -18.93
C ASP A 191 3.49 -13.84 -20.24
#